data_AF-A0A6J6FMN7-F1
#
_entry.id   AF-A0A6J6FMN7-F1
#
_cell.length_a   1.000
_cell.length_b   1.000
_cell.length_c   1.000
_cell.angle_alpha   90.00
_cell.angle_beta   90.00
_cell.angle_gamma   90.00
#
_symmetry.space_group_name_H-M   'P 1'
#
loop_
_entity.id
_entity.type
_entity.pdbx_description
1 polymer ?
#
loop_
_entity_poly.entity_id
_entity_poly.type
_entity_poly.pdbx_seq_one_letter_code
_entity_poly.pdbx_strand_id
1 'polypeptide(L)'
;MVIAEVVFVLERALKVTRPRVADIVQSLLAMPNVVVVDKGVIGRALQIYQRGSIHFVEAYLAATAESTGVGRIASFDRAIDRISTVTRVEVV
;
A
#
# COMPACT_ATOMS: atom_id res chain seq x y z
N MET A 1 -4.76 4.16 -9.26
CA MET A 1 -3.54 3.33 -9.42
C MET A 1 -3.97 1.89 -9.72
N VAL A 2 -3.45 1.23 -10.77
CA VAL A 2 -3.93 -0.10 -11.21
C VAL A 2 -3.79 -1.18 -10.14
N ILE A 3 -2.68 -1.24 -9.41
CA ILE A 3 -2.49 -2.24 -8.34
C ILE A 3 -3.51 -2.09 -7.21
N ALA A 4 -3.95 -0.87 -6.89
CA ALA A 4 -4.98 -0.66 -5.88
C ALA A 4 -6.32 -1.27 -6.30
N GLU A 5 -6.68 -1.16 -7.58
CA GLU A 5 -7.89 -1.79 -8.12
C GLU A 5 -7.80 -3.32 -8.04
N VAL A 6 -6.63 -3.89 -8.36
CA VAL A 6 -6.40 -5.35 -8.24
C VAL A 6 -6.57 -5.81 -6.80
N VAL A 7 -5.96 -5.10 -5.84
CA VAL A 7 -6.11 -5.40 -4.40
C VAL A 7 -7.59 -5.29 -3.98
N PHE A 8 -8.27 -4.22 -4.38
CA PHE A 8 -9.68 -4.01 -4.07
C PHE A 8 -10.55 -5.14 -4.60
N VAL A 9 -10.36 -5.58 -5.84
CA VAL A 9 -11.13 -6.69 -6.44
C VAL A 9 -10.85 -8.00 -5.70
N LEU A 10 -9.58 -8.30 -5.38
CA LEU A 10 -9.21 -9.51 -4.64
C LEU A 10 -9.84 -9.54 -3.24
N GLU A 11 -9.84 -8.43 -2.51
CA GLU A 11 -10.49 -8.35 -1.19
C GLU A 11 -12.03 -8.37 -1.30
N ARG A 12 -12.61 -7.54 -2.16
CA ARG A 12 -14.06 -7.27 -2.15
C ARG A 12 -14.87 -8.27 -2.95
N ALA A 13 -14.45 -8.60 -4.16
CA ALA A 13 -15.17 -9.52 -5.03
C ALA A 13 -14.79 -10.97 -4.70
N LEU A 14 -13.49 -11.23 -4.53
CA LEU A 14 -12.97 -12.59 -4.37
C LEU A 14 -12.76 -13.01 -2.90
N LYS A 15 -13.01 -12.11 -1.93
CA LYS A 15 -12.93 -12.38 -0.47
C LYS A 15 -11.59 -12.97 -0.03
N VAL A 16 -10.52 -12.65 -0.75
CA VAL A 16 -9.17 -13.15 -0.46
C VAL A 16 -8.64 -12.44 0.79
N THR A 17 -7.96 -13.19 1.67
CA THR A 17 -7.38 -12.64 2.90
C THR A 17 -6.21 -11.71 2.58
N ARG A 18 -5.99 -10.70 3.42
CA ARG A 18 -4.91 -9.70 3.20
C ARG A 18 -3.52 -10.31 2.98
N PRO A 19 -3.07 -11.29 3.79
CA PRO A 19 -1.78 -11.94 3.55
C PRO A 19 -1.73 -12.61 2.18
N ARG A 20 -2.82 -13.27 1.78
CA ARG A 20 -2.88 -13.93 0.48
C ARG A 20 -2.94 -12.94 -0.68
N VAL A 21 -3.63 -11.80 -0.52
CA VAL A 21 -3.58 -10.71 -1.50
C VAL A 21 -2.15 -10.21 -1.67
N ALA A 22 -1.41 -10.01 -0.57
CA ALA A 22 -0.02 -9.57 -0.63
C ALA A 22 0.86 -10.56 -1.42
N ASP A 23 0.73 -11.87 -1.15
CA ASP A 23 1.47 -12.91 -1.87
C ASP A 23 1.15 -12.94 -3.38
N ILE A 24 -0.13 -12.82 -3.74
CA ILE A 24 -0.58 -12.84 -5.13
C ILE A 24 -0.02 -11.63 -5.88
N VAL A 25 -0.15 -10.44 -5.30
CA VAL A 25 0.36 -9.22 -5.94
C VAL A 25 1.87 -9.23 -6.00
N GLN A 26 2.58 -9.72 -4.97
CA GLN A 26 4.03 -9.87 -5.00
C GLN A 26 4.48 -10.81 -6.13
N SER A 27 3.76 -11.92 -6.33
CA SER A 27 4.00 -12.86 -7.43
C SER A 27 3.75 -12.21 -8.80
N LEU A 28 2.68 -11.42 -8.93
CA LEU A 28 2.39 -10.65 -10.14
C LEU A 28 3.52 -9.66 -10.47
N LEU A 29 4.06 -8.96 -9.48
CA LEU A 29 5.16 -8.01 -9.65
C LEU A 29 6.50 -8.68 -10.04
N ALA A 30 6.68 -9.95 -9.66
CA ALA A 30 7.84 -10.75 -10.02
C ALA A 30 7.81 -11.27 -11.46
N MET A 31 6.66 -11.20 -12.15
CA MET A 31 6.56 -11.64 -13.54
C MET A 31 7.35 -10.70 -14.47
N PRO A 32 8.15 -11.25 -15.40
CA PRO A 32 9.04 -10.44 -16.25
C PRO A 32 8.29 -9.53 -17.23
N ASN A 33 7.06 -9.89 -17.60
CA ASN A 33 6.18 -9.14 -18.49
C ASN A 33 5.32 -8.10 -17.76
N VAL A 34 5.40 -8.01 -16.43
CA VAL A 34 4.68 -7.00 -15.64
C VAL A 34 5.64 -5.86 -15.30
N VAL A 35 5.43 -4.72 -15.96
CA VAL A 35 6.18 -3.49 -15.76
C VAL A 35 5.35 -2.53 -14.92
N VAL A 36 5.92 -2.03 -13.82
CA VAL A 36 5.32 -0.99 -12.98
C VAL A 36 6.40 0.02 -12.63
N VAL A 37 6.00 1.28 -12.45
CA VAL A 37 6.91 2.42 -12.27
C VAL A 37 7.79 2.25 -11.01
N ASP A 38 7.19 1.92 -9.87
CA ASP A 38 7.91 1.79 -8.59
C ASP A 38 7.64 0.45 -7.90
N LYS A 39 8.28 -0.62 -8.38
CA LYS A 39 8.18 -1.97 -7.77
C LYS A 39 8.54 -1.95 -6.28
N GLY A 40 9.55 -1.18 -5.89
CA GLY A 40 10.00 -1.07 -4.50
C GLY A 40 8.94 -0.46 -3.57
N VAL A 41 8.33 0.67 -3.99
CA VAL A 41 7.27 1.34 -3.23
C VAL A 41 6.04 0.44 -3.11
N ILE A 42 5.64 -0.24 -4.18
CA ILE A 42 4.51 -1.17 -4.15
C ILE A 42 4.81 -2.36 -3.22
N GLY A 43 6.01 -2.96 -3.31
CA GLY A 43 6.41 -4.05 -2.42
C GLY A 43 6.39 -3.62 -0.96
N ARG A 44 6.87 -2.42 -0.65
CA ARG A 44 6.80 -1.85 0.70
C ARG A 44 5.36 -1.61 1.16
N ALA A 45 4.50 -1.06 0.29
CA ALA A 45 3.09 -0.88 0.57
C ALA A 45 2.38 -2.21 0.91
N LEU A 46 2.69 -3.30 0.18
CA LEU A 46 2.15 -4.63 0.46
C LEU A 46 2.56 -5.13 1.86
N GLN A 47 3.80 -4.89 2.29
CA GLN A 47 4.25 -5.26 3.63
C GLN A 47 3.49 -4.52 4.73
N ILE A 48 3.24 -3.22 4.56
CA ILE A 48 2.48 -2.41 5.52
C ILE A 48 1.00 -2.88 5.54
N TYR A 49 0.40 -3.03 4.37
CA TYR A 49 -0.98 -3.49 4.20
C TYR A 49 -1.22 -4.89 4.80
N GLN A 50 -0.29 -5.83 4.61
CA GLN A 50 -0.40 -7.20 5.10
C GLN A 50 -0.50 -7.29 6.63
N ARG A 51 0.21 -6.40 7.34
CA ARG A 51 0.34 -6.43 8.80
C ARG A 51 -0.70 -5.58 9.53
N GLY A 52 -1.34 -4.66 8.82
CA GLY A 52 -2.22 -3.65 9.41
C GLY A 52 -3.70 -3.83 9.09
N SER A 53 -4.51 -2.96 9.68
CA SER A 53 -5.95 -2.79 9.41
C SER A 53 -6.24 -1.55 8.55
N ILE A 54 -5.26 -1.10 7.76
CA ILE A 54 -5.34 0.06 6.86
C ILE A 54 -5.65 -0.38 5.43
N HIS A 55 -6.22 0.48 4.60
CA HIS A 55 -6.38 0.18 3.18
C HIS A 55 -5.04 0.26 2.44
N PHE A 56 -4.96 -0.43 1.30
CA PHE A 56 -3.74 -0.47 0.51
C PHE A 56 -3.31 0.91 -0.02
N VAL A 57 -4.26 1.83 -0.25
CA VAL A 57 -3.93 3.20 -0.69
C VAL A 57 -3.22 3.98 0.43
N GLU A 58 -3.66 3.88 1.69
CA GLU A 58 -2.94 4.47 2.83
C GLU A 58 -1.53 3.86 2.97
N ALA A 59 -1.42 2.54 2.81
CA ALA A 59 -0.14 1.84 2.82
C ALA A 59 0.81 2.33 1.71
N TYR A 60 0.27 2.62 0.52
CA TYR A 60 1.01 3.16 -0.61
C TYR A 60 1.49 4.60 -0.36
N LEU A 61 0.65 5.44 0.23
CA LEU A 61 1.05 6.79 0.63
C LEU A 61 2.18 6.74 1.67
N ALA A 62 2.10 5.84 2.65
CA ALA A 62 3.17 5.64 3.62
C ALA A 62 4.47 5.16 2.99
N ALA A 63 4.42 4.14 2.13
CA ALA A 63 5.60 3.67 1.42
C ALA A 63 6.25 4.75 0.55
N THR A 64 5.44 5.64 -0.03
CA THR A 64 5.93 6.77 -0.84
C THR A 64 6.56 7.85 0.05
N ALA A 65 5.96 8.17 1.19
CA ALA A 65 6.55 9.12 2.15
C ALA A 65 7.85 8.58 2.77
N GLU A 66 7.95 7.26 2.99
CA GLU A 66 9.19 6.59 3.38
C GLU A 66 10.26 6.68 2.28
N SER A 67 9.91 6.39 1.01
CA SER A 67 10.88 6.35 -0.09
C SER A 67 11.46 7.73 -0.45
N THR A 68 10.70 8.79 -0.21
CA THR A 68 11.13 10.17 -0.42
C THR A 68 11.96 10.74 0.73
N GLY A 69 12.02 10.06 1.88
CA GLY A 69 12.66 10.55 3.11
C GLY A 69 11.90 11.69 3.80
N VAL A 70 10.76 12.12 3.27
CA VAL A 70 9.94 13.19 3.87
C VAL A 70 9.25 12.70 5.14
N GLY A 71 8.79 11.44 5.16
CA GLY A 71 8.16 10.82 6.33
C GLY A 71 6.86 11.49 6.80
N ARG A 72 6.27 12.39 6.00
CA ARG A 72 5.05 13.13 6.33
C ARG A 72 4.01 12.99 5.22
N ILE A 73 2.75 12.84 5.60
CA ILE A 73 1.63 12.69 4.66
C ILE A 73 0.55 13.72 5.01
N ALA A 74 0.27 14.63 4.09
CA ALA A 74 -0.88 15.53 4.19
C ALA A 74 -2.16 14.73 3.92
N SER A 75 -3.01 14.52 4.94
CA SER A 75 -4.25 13.74 4.80
C SER A 75 -5.23 13.97 5.95
N PHE A 76 -6.52 13.90 5.63
CA PHE A 76 -7.61 13.87 6.62
C PHE A 76 -7.86 12.45 7.16
N ASP A 77 -7.32 11.41 6.52
CA ASP A 77 -7.56 10.03 6.93
C ASP A 77 -6.68 9.65 8.13
N ARG A 78 -7.33 9.53 9.30
CA ARG A 78 -6.70 9.16 10.56
C ARG A 78 -6.23 7.70 10.61
N ALA A 79 -6.62 6.84 9.65
CA ALA A 79 -6.10 5.48 9.56
C ALA A 79 -4.57 5.45 9.38
N ILE A 80 -4.01 6.49 8.77
CA ILE A 80 -2.56 6.67 8.57
C ILE A 80 -1.82 6.77 9.92
N ASP A 81 -2.46 7.27 10.98
CA ASP A 81 -1.86 7.37 12.32
C ASP A 81 -1.50 5.99 12.91
N ARG A 82 -1.99 4.89 12.31
CA ARG A 82 -1.61 3.51 12.68
C ARG A 82 -0.25 3.08 12.12
N ILE A 83 0.36 3.87 11.24
CA ILE A 83 1.63 3.55 10.58
C ILE A 83 2.75 4.33 11.28
N SER A 84 3.52 3.65 12.12
CA SER A 84 4.52 4.28 13.00
C SER A 84 5.72 4.90 12.27
N THR A 85 5.94 4.57 11.00
CA THR A 85 7.09 5.03 10.21
C THR A 85 6.86 6.38 9.52
N VAL A 86 5.65 6.92 9.58
CA VAL A 86 5.28 8.20 8.95
C VAL A 86 4.44 9.05 9.91
N THR A 87 4.37 10.35 9.66
CA THR A 87 3.53 11.29 10.41
C THR A 87 2.43 11.84 9.52
N ARG A 88 1.16 11.68 9.91
CA ARG A 88 0.04 12.36 9.23
C ARG A 88 0.03 13.84 9.63
N VAL A 89 -0.17 14.71 8.65
CA VAL A 89 -0.37 16.15 8.84
C VAL A 89 -1.77 16.47 8.31
N GLU A 90 -2.64 16.97 9.17
CA GLU A 90 -3.93 17.48 8.75
C GLU A 90 -3.75 18.91 8.21
N VAL A 91 -4.25 19.17 7.00
CA VAL A 91 -4.17 20.50 6.39
C VAL A 91 -5.51 21.19 6.64
N VAL A 92 -5.48 22.30 7.37
CA VAL A 92 -6.65 23.12 7.75
C VAL A 92 -6.93 24.16 6.68
#